data_AF-A0A7W1AQT5-F1
#
_entry.id   AF-A0A7W1AQT5-F1
#
_cell.length_a   1.000
_cell.length_b   1.000
_cell.length_c   1.000
_cell.angle_alpha   90.00
_cell.angle_beta   90.00
_cell.angle_gamma   90.00
#
_symmetry.space_group_name_H-M   'P 1'
#
loop_
_entity.id
_entity.type
_entity.pdbx_description
1 polymer ?
#
loop_
_entity_poly.entity_id
_entity_poly.type
_entity_poly.pdbx_seq_one_letter_code
_entity_poly.pdbx_strand_id
1 'polypeptide(L)'
;MIPAGTAQGASTKFLWATINRCDDAGSSIGMRASMPGNGTNQRMYMRFSAQFRNSAGRFVETGSSSRFIRVGTARRRSVQSGYDFEFLPPPVDKNYVFRGTVNFRWTAKKGKRWRVVRTATRTTRPDIEGVQGGSPPGRSDGDCLIQR
;
A
#
# COMPACT_ATOMS: atom_id res chain seq x y z
N MET A 1 -2.97 -0.94 -25.63
CA MET A 1 -3.86 -0.46 -24.55
C MET A 1 -4.29 -1.67 -23.73
N ILE A 2 -3.90 -1.78 -22.45
CA ILE A 2 -4.28 -2.91 -21.59
C ILE A 2 -5.56 -2.50 -20.84
N PRO A 3 -6.70 -3.19 -21.00
CA PRO A 3 -7.88 -2.89 -20.20
C PRO A 3 -7.63 -3.39 -18.76
N ALA A 4 -7.74 -2.47 -17.80
CA ALA A 4 -7.80 -2.79 -16.39
C ALA A 4 -9.14 -3.48 -16.11
N GLY A 5 -9.12 -4.82 -16.05
CA GLY A 5 -10.28 -5.61 -15.66
C GLY A 5 -10.76 -5.20 -14.26
N THR A 6 -11.99 -4.69 -14.20
CA THR A 6 -12.72 -4.39 -12.96
C THR A 6 -12.94 -5.67 -12.17
N ALA A 7 -12.31 -5.77 -11.00
CA ALA A 7 -12.44 -6.92 -10.11
C ALA A 7 -13.73 -6.84 -9.27
N GLN A 8 -14.74 -7.64 -9.61
CA GLN A 8 -15.85 -7.97 -8.70
C GLN A 8 -15.33 -8.75 -7.46
N GLY A 9 -15.76 -8.32 -6.27
CA GLY A 9 -16.06 -9.22 -5.16
C GLY A 9 -14.90 -9.73 -4.28
N ALA A 10 -13.93 -8.90 -3.90
CA ALA A 10 -13.41 -9.06 -2.53
C ALA A 10 -13.97 -7.89 -1.76
N SER A 11 -14.57 -8.13 -0.59
CA SER A 11 -15.28 -7.10 0.15
C SER A 11 -14.41 -5.85 0.22
N THR A 12 -14.82 -4.80 -0.48
CA THR A 12 -14.10 -3.54 -0.63
C THR A 12 -13.71 -2.96 0.72
N LYS A 13 -14.51 -3.27 1.76
CA LYS A 13 -14.25 -2.92 3.16
C LYS A 13 -12.91 -3.42 3.71
N PHE A 14 -12.42 -4.59 3.29
CA PHE A 14 -11.14 -5.15 3.76
C PHE A 14 -9.97 -4.90 2.80
N LEU A 15 -10.20 -4.26 1.64
CA LEU A 15 -9.16 -3.93 0.67
C LEU A 15 -8.84 -2.44 0.75
N TRP A 16 -7.80 -2.11 1.51
CA TRP A 16 -7.40 -0.73 1.75
C TRP A 16 -5.88 -0.60 1.89
N ALA A 17 -5.40 0.63 1.75
CA ALA A 17 -4.05 1.05 2.05
C ALA A 17 -4.11 2.38 2.80
N THR A 18 -3.16 2.62 3.71
CA THR A 18 -3.07 3.85 4.50
C THR A 18 -1.64 4.11 4.93
N ILE A 19 -1.33 5.37 5.21
CA ILE A 19 -0.09 5.76 5.87
C ILE A 19 -0.35 5.68 7.38
N ASN A 20 0.35 4.77 8.05
CA ASN A 20 0.19 4.55 9.49
C ASN A 20 1.26 5.27 10.32
N ARG A 21 2.34 5.72 9.67
CA ARG A 21 3.43 6.50 10.26
C ARG A 21 3.88 7.55 9.26
N CYS A 22 3.94 8.79 9.70
CA CYS A 22 4.53 9.91 8.98
C CYS A 22 5.50 10.54 9.96
N ASP A 23 6.80 10.50 9.64
CA ASP A 23 7.83 11.16 10.44
C ASP A 23 7.97 12.61 9.96
N ASP A 24 7.63 13.56 10.82
CA ASP A 24 7.65 14.98 10.50
C ASP A 24 9.09 15.47 10.23
N ALA A 25 10.11 14.82 10.83
CA ALA A 25 11.52 15.10 10.54
C ALA A 25 11.96 14.64 9.13
N GLY A 26 11.08 13.93 8.42
CA GLY A 26 11.22 13.62 7.01
C GLY A 26 12.07 12.42 6.66
N SER A 27 12.39 11.58 7.64
CA SER A 27 13.30 10.45 7.41
C SER A 27 12.56 9.18 7.02
N SER A 28 11.27 9.04 7.36
CA SER A 28 10.53 7.82 7.06
C SER A 28 9.01 7.99 6.91
N ILE A 29 8.40 7.13 6.10
CA ILE A 29 6.93 6.93 6.08
C ILE A 29 6.62 5.44 6.22
N GLY A 30 5.69 5.10 7.11
CA GLY A 30 5.15 3.76 7.24
C GLY A 30 3.86 3.63 6.46
N MET A 31 3.76 2.58 5.65
CA MET A 31 2.52 2.22 4.97
C MET A 31 1.99 0.89 5.51
N ARG A 32 0.67 0.81 5.67
CA ARG A 32 -0.05 -0.44 5.97
C ARG A 32 -1.15 -0.65 4.95
N ALA A 33 -1.40 -1.91 4.66
CA ALA A 33 -2.46 -2.30 3.75
C ALA A 33 -3.12 -3.59 4.21
N SER A 34 -4.40 -3.71 3.91
CA SER A 34 -5.18 -4.91 4.14
C SER A 34 -5.59 -5.52 2.81
N MET A 35 -5.44 -6.84 2.73
CA MET A 35 -5.82 -7.64 1.58
C MET A 35 -6.83 -8.70 2.01
N PRO A 36 -8.04 -8.68 1.44
CA PRO A 36 -9.04 -9.69 1.70
C PRO A 36 -8.67 -11.04 1.08
N GLY A 37 -8.96 -12.11 1.83
CA GLY A 37 -9.02 -13.45 1.28
C GLY A 37 -10.41 -13.77 0.73
N ASN A 38 -10.54 -14.95 0.14
CA ASN A 38 -11.78 -15.47 -0.45
C ASN A 38 -12.03 -16.94 -0.06
N GLY A 39 -11.42 -17.42 1.03
CA GLY A 39 -11.51 -18.80 1.48
C GLY A 39 -10.64 -19.80 0.70
N THR A 40 -9.93 -19.38 -0.34
CA THR A 40 -9.18 -20.30 -1.22
C THR A 40 -7.69 -20.44 -0.85
N ASN A 41 -7.00 -21.35 -1.53
CA ASN A 41 -5.54 -21.55 -1.45
C ASN A 41 -4.72 -20.54 -2.27
N GLN A 42 -5.34 -19.47 -2.77
CA GLN A 42 -4.62 -18.44 -3.52
C GLN A 42 -3.54 -17.82 -2.65
N ARG A 43 -2.35 -17.59 -3.21
CA ARG A 43 -1.30 -16.83 -2.54
C ARG A 43 -1.55 -15.35 -2.72
N MET A 44 -1.34 -14.60 -1.67
CA MET A 44 -1.58 -13.17 -1.62
C MET A 44 -0.25 -12.43 -1.54
N TYR A 45 -0.11 -11.41 -2.36
CA TYR A 45 1.07 -10.57 -2.43
C TYR A 45 0.69 -9.09 -2.41
N MET A 46 1.49 -8.29 -1.73
CA MET A 46 1.39 -6.84 -1.74
C MET A 46 2.72 -6.24 -2.19
N ARG A 47 2.65 -5.14 -2.93
CA ARG A 47 3.81 -4.31 -3.25
C ARG A 47 3.47 -2.87 -2.90
N PHE A 48 4.30 -2.26 -2.08
CA PHE A 48 4.16 -0.89 -1.64
C PHE A 48 5.03 -0.01 -2.52
N SER A 49 4.53 1.15 -2.90
CA SER A 49 5.24 2.19 -3.64
C SER A 49 4.96 3.54 -2.99
N ALA A 50 5.97 4.38 -2.89
CA ALA A 50 5.82 5.75 -2.45
C ALA A 50 5.89 6.71 -3.64
N GLN A 51 4.99 7.68 -3.65
CA GLN A 51 4.92 8.76 -4.62
C GLN A 51 5.09 10.08 -3.87
N PHE A 52 5.74 11.06 -4.50
CA PHE A 52 5.82 12.43 -3.99
C PHE A 52 5.11 13.38 -4.95
N ARG A 53 4.56 14.47 -4.41
CA ARG A 53 3.96 15.52 -5.21
C ARG A 53 5.05 16.44 -5.75
N ASN A 54 5.14 16.55 -7.07
CA ASN A 54 6.07 17.47 -7.71
C ASN A 54 5.55 18.93 -7.68
N SER A 55 6.38 19.87 -8.13
CA SER A 55 6.03 21.31 -8.21
C SER A 55 4.81 21.60 -9.10
N ALA A 56 4.52 20.75 -10.08
CA ALA A 56 3.32 20.82 -10.92
C ALA A 56 2.07 20.22 -10.23
N GLY A 57 2.17 19.84 -8.96
CA GLY A 57 1.07 19.29 -8.17
C GLY A 57 0.71 17.84 -8.48
N ARG A 58 1.51 17.13 -9.31
CA ARG A 58 1.28 15.73 -9.71
C ARG A 58 2.06 14.77 -8.82
N PHE A 59 1.44 13.65 -8.47
CA PHE A 59 2.12 12.55 -7.77
C PHE A 59 2.97 11.76 -8.77
N VAL A 60 4.26 11.69 -8.50
CA VAL A 60 5.25 10.93 -9.27
C VAL A 60 5.91 9.90 -8.36
N GLU A 61 6.29 8.75 -8.92
CA GLU A 61 6.98 7.70 -8.14
C GLU A 61 8.31 8.25 -7.59
N THR A 62 8.58 7.97 -6.33
CA THR A 62 9.87 8.29 -5.68
C THR A 62 11.02 7.42 -6.21
N GLY A 63 10.71 6.35 -6.97
CA GLY A 63 11.64 5.28 -7.31
C GLY A 63 11.76 4.21 -6.22
N SER A 64 11.42 4.55 -4.97
CA SER A 64 11.38 3.61 -3.85
C SER A 64 10.08 2.81 -3.86
N SER A 65 10.22 1.51 -4.11
CA SER A 65 9.11 0.55 -4.04
C SER A 65 9.61 -0.76 -3.43
N SER A 66 8.75 -1.42 -2.66
CA SER A 66 9.05 -2.75 -2.14
C SER A 66 9.06 -3.77 -3.28
N ARG A 67 9.63 -4.95 -3.03
CA ARG A 67 9.33 -6.15 -3.85
C ARG A 67 7.89 -6.59 -3.57
N PHE A 68 7.37 -7.53 -4.35
CA PHE A 68 6.12 -8.20 -3.99
C PHE A 68 6.34 -9.08 -2.76
N ILE A 69 5.82 -8.63 -1.63
CA ILE A 69 5.87 -9.32 -0.34
C ILE A 69 4.72 -10.33 -0.32
N ARG A 70 5.04 -11.60 -0.04
CA ARG A 70 4.01 -12.63 0.15
C ARG A 70 3.43 -12.48 1.56
N VAL A 71 2.16 -12.12 1.64
CA VAL A 71 1.48 -11.87 2.93
C VAL A 71 0.75 -13.10 3.47
N GLY A 72 0.55 -14.13 2.64
CA GLY A 72 -0.04 -15.40 3.09
C GLY A 72 -0.91 -16.05 2.03
N THR A 73 -1.98 -16.70 2.48
CA THR A 73 -2.99 -17.33 1.62
C THR A 73 -4.36 -16.70 1.83
N ALA A 74 -5.20 -16.78 0.81
CA ALA A 74 -6.55 -16.22 0.79
C ALA A 74 -7.56 -17.01 1.65
N ARG A 75 -7.09 -17.90 2.55
CA ARG A 75 -7.93 -18.63 3.52
C ARG A 75 -8.41 -17.73 4.66
N ARG A 76 -7.61 -16.74 5.05
CA ARG A 76 -7.97 -15.77 6.10
C ARG A 76 -8.98 -14.76 5.56
N ARG A 77 -9.84 -14.22 6.43
CA ARG A 77 -10.81 -13.16 6.07
C ARG A 77 -10.11 -11.93 5.48
N SER A 78 -9.03 -11.50 6.12
CA SER A 78 -8.15 -10.44 5.65
C SER A 78 -6.75 -10.63 6.25
N VAL A 79 -5.75 -10.08 5.58
CA VAL A 79 -4.37 -10.04 6.08
C VAL A 79 -3.86 -8.62 5.93
N GLN A 80 -3.35 -8.07 7.02
CA GLN A 80 -2.63 -6.80 7.00
C GLN A 80 -1.14 -7.03 6.82
N SER A 81 -0.48 -6.14 6.10
CA SER A 81 0.98 -6.08 5.98
C SER A 81 1.40 -4.64 5.83
N GLY A 82 2.69 -4.39 6.00
CA GLY A 82 3.25 -3.07 5.83
C GLY A 82 4.61 -3.04 5.19
N TYR A 83 5.01 -1.83 4.84
CA TYR A 83 6.37 -1.51 4.45
C TYR A 83 6.66 -0.10 4.92
N ASP A 84 7.82 0.07 5.54
CA ASP A 84 8.30 1.36 6.00
C ASP A 84 9.38 1.80 5.00
N PHE A 85 9.18 2.97 4.42
CA PHE A 85 10.14 3.59 3.51
C PHE A 85 10.98 4.58 4.28
N GLU A 86 12.27 4.51 4.05
CA GLU A 86 13.23 5.51 4.50
C GLU A 86 13.62 6.38 3.30
N PHE A 87 13.66 7.69 3.52
CA PHE A 87 14.06 8.66 2.51
C PHE A 87 15.17 9.54 3.08
N LEU A 88 15.94 10.14 2.18
CA LEU A 88 16.78 11.25 2.57
C LEU A 88 15.88 12.41 3.00
N PRO A 89 16.10 12.98 4.20
CA PRO A 89 15.34 14.14 4.65
C PRO A 89 15.40 15.25 3.60
N PRO A 90 14.29 15.95 3.35
CA PRO A 90 14.31 17.04 2.41
C PRO A 90 15.26 18.16 2.87
N PRO A 91 15.78 18.96 1.93
CA PRO A 91 16.50 20.19 2.27
C PRO A 91 15.64 21.07 3.18
N VAL A 92 16.28 21.83 4.06
CA VAL A 92 15.64 22.84 4.90
C VAL A 92 14.87 23.83 3.99
N ASP A 93 13.69 24.25 4.43
CA ASP A 93 12.72 25.11 3.72
C ASP A 93 12.02 24.45 2.52
N LYS A 94 11.91 23.11 2.50
CA LYS A 94 11.16 22.37 1.48
C LYS A 94 10.08 21.48 2.08
N ASN A 95 8.89 21.62 1.52
CA ASN A 95 7.73 20.79 1.85
C ASN A 95 7.54 19.72 0.78
N TYR A 96 7.44 18.46 1.20
CA TYR A 96 7.15 17.33 0.32
C TYR A 96 5.87 16.63 0.78
N VAL A 97 4.93 16.47 -0.15
CA VAL A 97 3.72 15.68 0.08
C VAL A 97 3.95 14.29 -0.49
N PHE A 98 3.95 13.29 0.38
CA PHE A 98 4.03 11.89 0.02
C PHE A 98 2.66 11.23 0.02
N ARG A 99 2.51 10.26 -0.87
CA ARG A 99 1.33 9.41 -0.99
C ARG A 99 1.79 8.00 -1.28
N GLY A 100 1.09 7.04 -0.69
CA GLY A 100 1.36 5.64 -0.92
C GLY A 100 0.46 5.03 -1.99
N THR A 101 0.99 4.08 -2.76
CA THR A 101 0.20 3.19 -3.61
C THR A 101 0.57 1.74 -3.33
N VAL A 102 -0.43 0.87 -3.20
CA VAL A 102 -0.25 -0.56 -2.94
C VAL A 102 -0.86 -1.37 -4.06
N ASN A 103 -0.04 -2.24 -4.64
CA ASN A 103 -0.42 -3.20 -5.67
C ASN A 103 -0.61 -4.59 -5.05
N PHE A 104 -1.84 -5.09 -5.12
CA PHE A 104 -2.25 -6.39 -4.60
C PHE A 104 -2.27 -7.42 -5.72
N ARG A 105 -1.80 -8.64 -5.45
CA ARG A 105 -1.86 -9.77 -6.40
C ARG A 105 -2.29 -11.05 -5.70
N TRP A 106 -3.34 -11.68 -6.23
CA TRP A 106 -3.72 -13.03 -5.88
C TRP A 106 -3.19 -13.96 -6.98
N THR A 107 -2.52 -15.04 -6.59
CA THR A 107 -2.07 -16.07 -7.51
C THR A 107 -2.69 -17.42 -7.17
N ALA A 108 -3.12 -18.16 -8.18
CA ALA A 108 -3.64 -19.52 -8.04
C ALA A 108 -2.73 -20.49 -8.79
N LYS A 109 -2.75 -21.77 -8.39
CA LYS A 109 -2.17 -22.83 -9.22
C LYS A 109 -3.05 -23.04 -10.46
N LYS A 110 -2.43 -22.99 -11.63
CA LYS A 110 -2.99 -23.48 -12.90
C LYS A 110 -2.07 -24.60 -13.38
N GLY A 111 -2.47 -25.85 -13.13
CA GLY A 111 -1.59 -27.01 -13.26
C GLY A 111 -0.39 -26.92 -12.30
N LYS A 112 0.83 -27.06 -12.83
CA LYS A 112 2.08 -27.01 -12.04
C LYS A 112 2.59 -25.59 -11.76
N ARG A 113 1.99 -24.54 -12.34
CA ARG A 113 2.51 -23.17 -12.26
C ARG A 113 1.57 -22.24 -11.50
N TRP A 114 2.15 -21.28 -10.79
CA TRP A 114 1.37 -20.17 -10.22
C TRP A 114 1.10 -19.12 -11.30
N ARG A 115 -0.13 -18.61 -11.32
CA ARG A 115 -0.58 -17.57 -12.25
C ARG A 115 -1.30 -16.49 -11.46
N VAL A 116 -1.07 -15.24 -11.82
CA VAL A 116 -1.85 -14.12 -11.29
C VAL A 116 -3.27 -14.28 -11.79
N VAL A 117 -4.21 -14.38 -10.87
CA VAL A 117 -5.64 -14.53 -11.17
C VAL A 117 -6.42 -13.27 -10.86
N ARG A 118 -5.84 -12.38 -10.05
CA ARG A 118 -6.43 -11.10 -9.71
C ARG A 118 -5.35 -10.11 -9.32
N THR A 119 -5.58 -8.85 -9.68
CA THR A 119 -4.81 -7.71 -9.19
C THR A 119 -5.77 -6.65 -8.67
N ALA A 120 -5.25 -5.76 -7.82
CA ALA A 120 -5.92 -4.54 -7.46
C ALA A 120 -4.87 -3.50 -7.08
N THR A 121 -5.21 -2.22 -7.18
CA THR A 121 -4.36 -1.12 -6.73
C THR A 121 -5.17 -0.24 -5.80
N ARG A 122 -4.57 0.16 -4.67
CA ARG A 122 -5.16 1.16 -3.76
C ARG A 122 -4.13 2.20 -3.42
N THR A 123 -4.55 3.44 -3.56
CA THR A 123 -3.86 4.59 -2.99
C THR A 123 -4.16 4.66 -1.50
N THR A 124 -3.22 5.18 -0.73
CA THR A 124 -3.41 5.47 0.69
C THR A 124 -4.57 6.43 0.87
N ARG A 125 -5.42 6.16 1.86
CA ARG A 125 -6.55 7.01 2.22
C ARG A 125 -6.66 7.10 3.73
N PRO A 126 -7.21 8.21 4.27
CA PRO A 126 -7.42 8.33 5.68
C PRO A 126 -8.59 7.46 6.16
N ASP A 127 -8.84 7.52 7.48
CA ASP A 127 -10.04 6.96 8.13
C ASP A 127 -10.19 5.45 7.93
N ILE A 128 -9.08 4.72 8.11
CA ILE A 128 -9.10 3.27 8.21
C ILE A 128 -9.16 2.89 9.69
N GLU A 129 -10.25 2.25 10.07
CA GLU A 129 -10.37 1.62 11.39
C GLU A 129 -9.56 0.32 11.45
N GLY A 130 -8.95 0.06 12.61
CA GLY A 130 -8.26 -1.20 12.89
C GLY A 130 -6.92 -1.39 12.18
N VAL A 131 -6.23 -0.29 11.82
CA VAL A 131 -4.86 -0.34 11.29
C VAL A 131 -3.89 -0.86 12.35
N GLN A 132 -3.14 -1.90 12.01
CA GLN A 132 -2.11 -2.44 12.88
C GLN A 132 -0.82 -1.60 12.82
N GLY A 133 -0.27 -1.24 13.99
CA GLY A 133 1.03 -0.59 14.12
C GLY A 133 1.08 0.89 13.73
N GLY A 134 -0.05 1.60 13.81
CA GLY A 134 -0.07 3.06 13.65
C GLY A 134 0.72 3.79 14.75
N SER A 135 1.35 4.92 14.38
CA SER A 135 2.01 5.82 15.33
C SER A 135 1.55 7.27 15.08
N PRO A 136 0.70 7.85 15.95
CA PRO A 136 0.06 7.26 17.13
C PRO A 136 -0.85 6.05 16.81
N PRO A 137 -1.22 5.22 17.81
CA PRO A 137 -2.13 4.10 17.61
C PRO A 137 -3.41 4.53 16.87
N GLY A 138 -3.77 3.80 15.81
CA GLY A 138 -4.93 4.12 14.98
C GLY A 138 -4.69 5.21 13.92
N ARG A 139 -3.48 5.80 13.82
CA ARG A 139 -3.15 6.73 12.73
C ARG A 139 -3.38 6.08 11.37
N SER A 140 -4.11 6.80 10.53
CA SER A 140 -4.43 6.41 9.16
C SER A 140 -4.57 7.69 8.32
N ASP A 141 -3.53 8.02 7.58
CA ASP A 141 -3.52 9.18 6.70
C ASP A 141 -3.57 8.77 5.22
N GLY A 142 -4.18 9.64 4.41
CA GLY A 142 -4.12 9.53 2.95
C GLY A 142 -2.79 9.99 2.38
N ASP A 143 -2.27 11.09 2.91
CA ASP A 143 -1.06 11.76 2.47
C ASP A 143 -0.19 12.09 3.69
N CYS A 144 1.14 12.11 3.51
CA CYS A 144 2.10 12.47 4.54
C CYS A 144 2.83 13.74 4.10
N LEU A 145 2.70 14.81 4.87
CA LEU A 145 3.36 16.07 4.60
C LEU A 145 4.62 16.16 5.46
N ILE A 146 5.76 16.14 4.80
CA ILE A 146 7.06 16.33 5.43
C ILE A 146 7.46 17.78 5.21
N GLN A 147 7.78 18.49 6.30
CA GLN A 147 8.21 19.88 6.30
C GLN A 147 9.49 19.99 7.13
N ARG A 148 10.45 20.79 6.66
CA ARG A 148 11.69 21.05 7.38
C ARG A 148 12.10 22.50 7.22
#